data_AF-A0A0Q7KYP5-F1
#
_entry.id   AF-A0A0Q7KYP5-F1
#
_cell.length_a   1.000
_cell.length_b   1.000
_cell.length_c   1.000
_cell.angle_alpha   90.00
_cell.angle_beta   90.00
_cell.angle_gamma   90.00
#
_symmetry.space_group_name_H-M   'P 1'
#
loop_
_entity.id
_entity.type
_entity.pdbx_description
1 polymer ?
#
loop_
_entity_poly.entity_id
_entity_poly.type
_entity_poly.pdbx_seq_one_letter_code
_entity_poly.pdbx_strand_id
1 'polypeptide(L)'
;MTASKLLSAVAVALMAVAGAAHAETYEGVHQLTSAASRADVAAEAVVAARSANPYATGADAGPAQVFVSTVSRDAVRAQAVVAARSENPYSEAVTSRVAPVLASGLDRATVRAEARAAARGDALPL
;
A
#
# COMPACT_ATOMS: atom_id res chain seq x y z
N MET A 1 20.96 -52.93 72.98
CA MET A 1 20.71 -51.97 71.87
C MET A 1 20.08 -50.73 72.47
N THR A 2 20.63 -49.54 72.28
CA THR A 2 20.14 -48.31 72.95
C THR A 2 19.08 -47.62 72.11
N ALA A 3 18.17 -46.88 72.75
CA ALA A 3 17.06 -46.17 72.07
C ALA A 3 17.54 -45.26 70.93
N SER A 4 18.72 -44.63 71.08
CA SER A 4 19.33 -43.78 70.05
C SER A 4 19.69 -44.55 68.76
N LYS A 5 20.08 -45.82 68.86
CA LYS A 5 20.36 -46.66 67.69
C LYS A 5 19.08 -47.04 66.95
N LEU A 6 18.00 -47.29 67.68
CA LEU A 6 16.67 -47.53 67.08
C LEU A 6 16.15 -46.28 66.38
N LEU A 7 16.23 -45.11 67.03
CA LEU A 7 15.78 -43.85 66.42
C LEU A 7 16.57 -43.51 65.16
N SER A 8 17.89 -43.71 65.18
CA SER A 8 18.74 -43.46 64.00
C SER A 8 18.40 -44.42 62.86
N ALA A 9 18.20 -45.71 63.13
CA ALA A 9 17.79 -46.67 62.10
C ALA A 9 16.42 -46.33 61.51
N VAL A 10 15.45 -45.92 62.34
CA VAL A 10 14.12 -45.49 61.89
C VAL A 10 14.22 -44.22 61.04
N ALA A 11 15.02 -43.24 61.45
CA ALA A 11 15.22 -42.01 60.68
C ALA A 11 15.81 -42.30 59.29
N VAL A 12 16.81 -43.18 59.21
CA VAL A 12 17.42 -43.60 57.93
C VAL A 12 16.41 -44.37 57.07
N ALA A 13 15.61 -45.26 57.67
CA ALA A 13 14.58 -46.01 56.94
C ALA A 13 13.49 -45.10 56.37
N LEU A 14 13.03 -44.10 57.14
CA LEU A 14 12.04 -43.12 56.68
C LEU A 14 12.60 -42.23 55.55
N MET A 15 13.87 -41.83 55.64
CA MET A 15 14.53 -41.02 54.62
C MET A 15 14.75 -41.81 53.31
N ALA A 16 15.03 -43.11 53.41
CA ALA A 16 15.12 -44.00 52.25
C ALA A 16 13.77 -44.18 51.53
N VAL A 17 12.66 -44.31 52.28
CA VAL A 17 11.32 -44.40 51.71
C VAL A 17 10.91 -43.09 51.03
N ALA A 18 11.24 -41.94 51.61
CA ALA A 18 10.98 -40.63 51.01
C ALA A 18 11.82 -40.39 49.73
N GLY A 19 13.07 -40.86 49.70
CA GLY A 19 13.94 -40.76 48.52
C GLY A 19 13.53 -41.65 47.35
N ALA A 20 12.91 -42.80 47.63
CA ALA A 20 12.44 -43.74 46.60
C ALA A 20 11.16 -43.27 45.86
N ALA A 21 10.43 -42.29 46.41
CA ALA A 21 9.22 -41.75 45.82
C ALA A 21 9.48 -40.70 44.71
N HIS A 22 10.74 -40.29 44.52
CA HIS A 22 11.17 -39.33 43.50
C HIS A 22 12.07 -40.01 42.45
N ALA A 23 11.64 -41.14 41.92
CA ALA A 23 12.12 -41.53 40.60
C ALA A 23 11.33 -40.69 39.58
N GLU A 24 12.02 -39.94 38.71
CA GLU A 24 11.38 -39.24 37.61
C GLU A 24 10.62 -40.26 36.76
N THR A 25 9.30 -40.26 36.86
CA THR A 25 8.46 -41.14 36.04
C THR A 25 8.57 -40.64 34.61
N TYR A 26 9.22 -41.41 33.75
CA TYR A 26 9.20 -41.15 32.33
C TYR A 26 7.76 -41.34 31.83
N GLU A 27 7.06 -40.24 31.56
CA GLU A 27 5.68 -40.17 31.04
C GLU A 27 5.54 -40.69 29.59
N GLY A 28 6.60 -41.27 29.03
CA GLY A 28 6.64 -41.66 27.63
C GLY A 28 6.70 -40.46 26.69
N VAL A 29 6.61 -40.75 25.39
CA VAL A 29 6.40 -39.71 24.38
C VAL A 29 4.94 -39.30 24.43
N HIS A 30 4.67 -38.04 24.79
CA HIS A 30 3.33 -37.49 24.68
C HIS A 30 2.84 -37.59 23.23
N GLN A 31 1.73 -38.30 23.05
CA GLN A 31 1.10 -38.44 21.75
C GLN A 31 0.63 -37.06 21.28
N LEU A 32 1.01 -36.68 20.06
CA LEU A 32 0.47 -35.49 19.41
C LEU A 32 -1.02 -35.72 19.19
N THR A 33 -1.85 -35.03 19.96
CA THR A 33 -3.32 -35.05 19.84
C THR A 33 -3.81 -34.33 18.57
N SER A 34 -2.92 -33.60 17.90
CA SER A 34 -3.13 -33.04 16.57
C SER A 34 -2.40 -33.90 15.55
N ALA A 35 -3.14 -34.80 14.90
CA ALA A 35 -2.66 -35.55 13.74
C ALA A 35 -3.63 -35.32 12.58
N ALA A 36 -3.65 -34.09 12.06
CA ALA A 36 -4.21 -33.86 10.72
C ALA A 36 -3.49 -34.81 9.76
N SER A 37 -4.24 -35.55 8.93
CA SER A 37 -3.61 -36.49 8.02
C SER A 37 -2.79 -35.71 6.98
N ARG A 38 -1.76 -36.35 6.40
CA ARG A 38 -0.99 -35.71 5.32
C ARG A 38 -1.87 -35.31 4.14
N ALA A 39 -2.95 -36.06 3.90
CA ALA A 39 -3.92 -35.75 2.85
C ALA A 39 -4.71 -34.48 3.18
N ASP A 40 -5.14 -34.32 4.43
CA ASP A 40 -5.88 -33.13 4.87
C ASP A 40 -5.00 -31.87 4.80
N VAL A 41 -3.74 -31.97 5.28
CA VAL A 41 -2.78 -30.85 5.18
C VAL A 41 -2.48 -30.49 3.73
N ALA A 42 -2.36 -31.49 2.84
CA ALA A 42 -2.15 -31.23 1.42
C ALA A 42 -3.36 -30.53 0.78
N ALA A 43 -4.59 -30.96 1.14
CA ALA A 43 -5.81 -30.32 0.67
C ALA A 43 -5.90 -28.86 1.15
N GLU A 44 -5.66 -28.61 2.45
CA GLU A 44 -5.64 -27.27 3.03
C GLU A 44 -4.55 -26.39 2.40
N ALA A 45 -3.36 -26.93 2.15
CA ALA A 45 -2.27 -26.19 1.52
C ALA A 45 -2.64 -25.74 0.10
N VAL A 46 -3.33 -26.57 -0.68
CA VAL A 46 -3.81 -26.18 -2.02
C VAL A 46 -4.87 -25.08 -1.93
N VAL A 47 -5.79 -25.16 -0.96
CA VAL A 47 -6.79 -24.12 -0.73
C VAL A 47 -6.12 -22.81 -0.32
N ALA A 48 -5.18 -22.85 0.63
CA ALA A 48 -4.46 -21.67 1.10
C ALA A 48 -3.64 -21.02 -0.03
N ALA A 49 -2.94 -21.82 -0.85
CA ALA A 49 -2.14 -21.31 -1.96
C ALA A 49 -2.99 -20.64 -3.06
N ARG A 50 -4.25 -21.03 -3.21
CA ARG A 50 -5.19 -20.43 -4.18
C ARG A 50 -6.05 -19.32 -3.61
N SER A 51 -6.06 -19.16 -2.29
CA SER A 51 -6.85 -18.14 -1.63
C SER A 51 -6.25 -16.75 -1.86
N ALA A 52 -7.11 -15.73 -1.87
CA ALA A 52 -6.67 -14.36 -1.97
C ALA A 52 -5.77 -14.01 -0.77
N ASN A 53 -4.61 -13.39 -1.04
CA ASN A 53 -3.73 -12.90 0.02
C ASN A 53 -4.29 -11.57 0.56
N PRO A 54 -4.79 -11.53 1.82
CA PRO A 54 -5.40 -10.33 2.40
C PRO A 54 -4.38 -9.19 2.64
N TYR A 55 -3.09 -9.48 2.55
CA TYR A 55 -2.00 -8.52 2.75
C TYR A 55 -1.26 -8.19 1.45
N ALA A 56 -1.76 -8.67 0.30
CA ALA A 56 -1.15 -8.32 -0.97
C ALA A 56 -1.32 -6.82 -1.27
N THR A 57 -0.23 -6.19 -1.70
CA THR A 57 -0.19 -4.75 -2.02
C THR A 57 0.40 -4.55 -3.41
N GLY A 58 0.16 -3.39 -4.02
CA GLY A 58 0.71 -3.07 -5.34
C GLY A 58 0.23 -4.04 -6.42
N ALA A 59 1.17 -4.58 -7.21
CA ALA A 59 0.87 -5.47 -8.32
C ALA A 59 0.27 -6.82 -7.88
N ASP A 60 0.54 -7.25 -6.65
CA ASP A 60 0.06 -8.52 -6.12
C ASP A 60 -1.37 -8.42 -5.55
N ALA A 61 -1.90 -7.20 -5.35
CA ALA A 61 -3.22 -6.94 -4.75
C ALA A 61 -4.42 -7.36 -5.64
N GLY A 62 -4.14 -7.95 -6.81
CA GLY A 62 -5.15 -8.25 -7.81
C GLY A 62 -5.57 -7.02 -8.62
N PRO A 63 -6.64 -7.13 -9.43
CA PRO A 63 -7.08 -6.06 -10.30
C PRO A 63 -7.50 -4.83 -9.48
N ALA A 64 -7.00 -3.65 -9.89
CA ALA A 64 -7.38 -2.40 -9.28
C ALA A 64 -8.90 -2.20 -9.33
N GLN A 65 -9.46 -1.71 -8.22
CA GLN A 65 -10.87 -1.33 -8.17
C GLN A 65 -11.13 -0.26 -9.24
N VAL A 66 -12.08 -0.54 -10.12
CA VAL A 66 -12.47 0.42 -11.16
C VAL A 66 -13.25 1.54 -10.49
N PHE A 67 -12.65 2.72 -10.36
CA PHE A 67 -13.38 3.92 -9.94
C PHE A 67 -14.31 4.35 -11.08
N VAL A 68 -15.59 3.99 -10.96
CA VAL A 68 -16.63 4.49 -11.85
C VAL A 68 -17.08 5.86 -11.33
N SER A 69 -16.70 6.92 -12.04
CA SER A 69 -17.24 8.26 -11.79
C SER A 69 -18.77 8.24 -11.93
N THR A 70 -19.48 8.81 -10.96
CA THR A 70 -20.93 9.02 -11.05
C THR A 70 -21.30 10.13 -12.03
N VAL A 71 -20.32 10.93 -12.47
CA VAL A 71 -20.49 12.03 -13.43
C VAL A 71 -20.05 11.59 -14.81
N SER A 72 -20.87 11.88 -15.83
CA SER A 72 -20.55 11.59 -17.23
C SER A 72 -19.42 12.48 -17.74
N ARG A 73 -18.65 12.01 -18.73
CA ARG A 73 -17.57 12.82 -19.34
C ARG A 73 -18.09 14.12 -19.94
N ASP A 74 -19.28 14.10 -20.51
CA ASP A 74 -19.88 15.30 -21.11
C ASP A 74 -20.23 16.34 -20.06
N ALA A 75 -20.73 15.93 -18.90
CA ALA A 75 -20.97 16.83 -17.77
C ALA A 75 -19.66 17.45 -17.25
N VAL A 76 -18.59 16.65 -17.11
CA VAL A 76 -17.26 17.16 -16.74
C VAL A 76 -16.74 18.18 -17.76
N ARG A 77 -16.88 17.87 -19.06
CA ARG A 77 -16.43 18.76 -20.14
C ARG A 77 -17.23 20.07 -20.13
N ALA A 78 -18.54 20.01 -19.98
CA ALA A 78 -19.39 21.19 -19.87
C ALA A 78 -18.98 22.07 -18.68
N GLN A 79 -18.76 21.47 -17.51
CA GLN A 79 -18.32 22.18 -16.31
C GLN A 79 -16.93 22.80 -16.48
N ALA A 80 -15.99 22.11 -17.14
CA ALA A 80 -14.66 22.63 -17.41
C ALA A 80 -14.69 23.85 -18.36
N VAL A 81 -15.54 23.83 -19.39
CA VAL A 81 -15.71 24.98 -20.30
C VAL A 81 -16.28 26.19 -19.56
N VAL A 82 -17.26 25.97 -18.67
CA VAL A 82 -17.80 27.05 -17.82
C VAL A 82 -16.70 27.60 -16.92
N ALA A 83 -15.96 26.75 -16.21
CA ALA A 83 -14.88 27.17 -15.32
C ALA A 83 -13.77 27.93 -16.05
N ALA A 84 -13.39 27.51 -17.25
CA ALA A 84 -12.38 28.19 -18.07
C ALA A 84 -12.83 29.59 -18.56
N ARG A 85 -14.14 29.83 -18.63
CA ARG A 85 -14.73 31.12 -19.01
C ARG A 85 -15.14 31.97 -17.82
N SER A 86 -15.11 31.40 -16.62
CA SER A 86 -15.40 32.13 -15.39
C SER A 86 -14.31 33.15 -15.09
N GLU A 87 -14.71 34.22 -14.41
CA GLU A 87 -13.84 35.29 -13.97
C GLU A 87 -12.74 34.74 -13.04
N ASN A 88 -11.48 35.12 -13.30
CA ASN A 88 -10.36 34.71 -12.45
C ASN A 88 -10.44 35.46 -11.11
N PRO A 89 -10.71 34.78 -9.97
CA PRO A 89 -10.90 35.44 -8.69
C PRO A 89 -9.63 36.09 -8.12
N TYR A 90 -8.46 35.83 -8.73
CA TYR A 90 -7.17 36.39 -8.31
C TYR A 90 -6.59 37.39 -9.33
N SER A 91 -7.33 37.78 -10.37
CA SER A 91 -6.83 38.78 -11.31
C SER A 91 -7.02 40.20 -10.78
N GLU A 92 -5.94 40.95 -10.62
CA GLU A 92 -6.00 42.40 -10.36
C GLU A 92 -6.17 43.14 -11.70
N ALA A 93 -7.42 43.54 -12.01
CA ALA A 93 -7.86 44.45 -13.07
C ALA A 93 -7.44 44.22 -14.55
N VAL A 94 -8.41 44.48 -15.46
CA VAL A 94 -8.33 44.61 -16.95
C VAL A 94 -7.86 43.40 -17.77
N THR A 95 -7.24 42.37 -17.18
CA THR A 95 -6.79 41.17 -17.93
C THR A 95 -7.65 39.92 -17.70
N SER A 96 -8.68 40.02 -16.86
CA SER A 96 -9.53 38.89 -16.44
C SER A 96 -10.38 38.27 -17.55
N ARG A 97 -10.79 39.05 -18.58
CA ARG A 97 -11.76 38.60 -19.59
C ARG A 97 -11.22 38.47 -21.01
N VAL A 98 -10.13 39.16 -21.34
CA VAL A 98 -9.59 39.25 -22.70
C VAL A 98 -8.08 39.33 -22.60
N ALA A 99 -7.35 38.42 -23.24
CA ALA A 99 -5.92 38.59 -23.43
C ALA A 99 -5.71 39.95 -24.10
N PRO A 100 -4.88 40.86 -23.54
CA PRO A 100 -4.75 42.19 -24.11
C PRO A 100 -4.37 42.04 -25.57
N VAL A 101 -5.20 42.58 -26.46
CA VAL A 101 -4.79 42.79 -27.84
C VAL A 101 -3.65 43.79 -27.74
N LEU A 102 -2.42 43.30 -27.75
CA LEU A 102 -1.24 44.08 -28.06
C LEU A 102 -1.43 44.55 -29.49
N ALA A 103 -2.21 45.62 -29.66
CA ALA A 103 -2.35 46.31 -30.92
C ALA A 103 -0.99 46.94 -31.19
N SER A 104 -0.07 46.18 -31.77
CA SER A 104 1.04 46.78 -32.48
C SER A 104 0.41 47.75 -33.48
N GLY A 105 0.73 49.04 -33.39
CA GLY A 105 0.27 50.03 -34.37
C GLY A 105 0.79 49.78 -35.80
N LEU A 106 1.55 48.69 -35.99
CA LEU A 106 2.02 48.20 -37.27
C LEU A 106 0.88 47.48 -38.00
N ASP A 107 0.65 47.89 -39.23
CA ASP A 107 -0.28 47.22 -40.12
C ASP A 107 0.10 45.75 -40.33
N ARG A 108 -0.90 44.87 -40.43
CA ARG A 108 -0.65 43.43 -40.57
C ARG A 108 0.07 43.11 -41.88
N ALA A 109 -0.10 43.94 -42.92
CA ALA A 109 0.60 43.71 -44.17
C ALA A 109 2.09 44.03 -44.05
N THR A 110 2.49 45.05 -43.28
CA THR A 110 3.91 45.39 -43.07
C THR A 110 4.63 44.28 -42.31
N VAL A 111 4.03 43.76 -41.23
CA VAL A 111 4.60 42.63 -40.48
C VAL A 111 4.81 41.40 -41.37
N ARG A 112 3.85 41.12 -42.26
CA ARG A 112 3.97 40.00 -43.21
C ARG A 112 4.97 40.25 -44.33
N ALA A 113 5.22 41.50 -44.69
CA ALA A 113 6.24 41.85 -45.67
C ALA A 113 7.64 41.67 -45.05
N GLU A 114 7.85 42.21 -43.85
CA GLU A 114 9.10 42.07 -43.08
C GLU A 114 9.44 40.60 -42.80
N ALA A 115 8.47 39.80 -42.34
CA ALA A 115 8.69 38.38 -42.09
C ALA A 115 9.12 37.61 -43.36
N ARG A 116 8.61 38.00 -44.54
CA ARG A 116 9.00 37.39 -45.82
C ARG A 116 10.38 37.86 -46.30
N ALA A 117 10.74 39.12 -46.05
CA ALA A 117 12.07 39.64 -46.35
C ALA A 117 13.13 38.95 -45.48
N ALA A 118 12.87 38.85 -44.16
CA ALA A 118 13.73 38.13 -43.22
C ALA A 118 13.90 36.65 -43.61
N ALA A 119 12.82 35.97 -44.01
CA ALA A 119 12.88 34.58 -44.47
C ALA A 119 13.69 34.38 -45.76
N ARG A 120 13.86 35.43 -46.58
CA ARG A 120 14.67 35.43 -47.80
C ARG A 120 16.12 35.86 -47.57
N GLY A 121 16.47 36.23 -46.33
CA GLY A 121 17.83 36.65 -45.96
C GLY A 121 18.16 38.11 -46.28
N ASP A 122 17.16 38.92 -46.63
CA ASP A 122 17.36 40.36 -46.81
C ASP A 122 17.52 40.99 -45.42
N ALA A 123 18.71 41.55 -45.14
CA ALA A 123 18.94 42.30 -43.92
C ALA A 123 18.07 43.56 -43.93
N LEU A 124 17.13 43.67 -42.99
CA LEU A 124 16.32 44.86 -42.81
C LEU A 124 17.25 46.03 -42.39
N PRO A 125 17.13 47.23 -43.01
CA PRO A 125 17.86 48.39 -42.55
C PRO A 125 17.43 48.72 -41.11
N LEU A 126 18.41 48.74 -40.20
CA LEU A 126 18.25 49.19 -38.81
C LEU A 126 18.04 50.71 -38.76
#